data_AF-A0A9X3J958-F1
#
_entry.id   AF-A0A9X3J958-F1
#
_cell.length_a   1.000
_cell.length_b   1.000
_cell.length_c   1.000
_cell.angle_alpha   90.00
_cell.angle_beta   90.00
_cell.angle_gamma   90.00
#
_symmetry.space_group_name_H-M   'P 1'
#
loop_
_entity.id
_entity.type
_entity.pdbx_description
1 polymer ?
#
loop_
_entity_poly.entity_id
_entity_poly.type
_entity_poly.pdbx_seq_one_letter_code
_entity_poly.pdbx_strand_id
1 'polypeptide(L)'
;MKRINYFTVILVTIFLMSVSASATGTRTEFKAYEIEELDNLYMGKEVRALWTLRYSLNEEPVTVVKRKTLEGTEYVVHSKFFEVSYASTADGFGTKEVRRAWSDVPKKITRAVINDEELARQRIITPNKVTDEKALGLIASYLPDLINDGYTHLLN
;
A
#
# COMPACT_ATOMS: atom_id res chain seq x y z
N MET A 1 45.43 -44.13 12.70
CA MET A 1 44.39 -43.51 11.84
C MET A 1 43.11 -43.44 12.66
N LYS A 2 42.65 -42.25 13.04
CA LYS A 2 41.47 -42.08 13.90
C LYS A 2 40.22 -42.48 13.10
N ARG A 3 39.43 -43.43 13.61
CA ARG A 3 38.16 -43.85 13.01
C ARG A 3 37.16 -42.71 13.22
N ILE A 4 36.95 -41.90 12.18
CA ILE A 4 35.95 -40.84 12.22
C ILE A 4 34.57 -41.52 12.24
N ASN A 5 33.78 -41.22 13.26
CA ASN A 5 32.44 -41.76 13.41
C ASN A 5 31.51 -41.02 12.43
N TYR A 6 31.12 -41.68 11.35
CA TYR A 6 30.34 -41.07 10.25
C TYR A 6 29.02 -40.45 10.75
N PHE A 7 28.49 -40.91 11.88
CA PHE A 7 27.33 -40.33 12.55
C PHE A 7 27.54 -38.88 12.99
N THR A 8 28.75 -38.56 13.47
CA THR A 8 29.11 -37.21 13.92
C THR A 8 29.32 -36.26 12.73
N VAL A 9 29.76 -36.79 11.59
CA VAL A 9 29.94 -36.00 10.36
C VAL A 9 28.59 -35.60 9.77
N ILE A 10 27.61 -36.51 9.77
CA ILE A 10 26.25 -36.26 9.27
C ILE A 10 25.50 -35.24 10.14
N LEU A 11 25.70 -35.27 11.46
CA LEU A 11 25.07 -34.32 12.40
C LEU A 11 25.60 -32.88 12.22
N VAL A 12 26.87 -32.72 11.89
CA VAL A 12 27.50 -31.40 11.68
C VAL A 12 27.09 -30.80 10.32
N THR A 13 26.89 -31.61 9.28
CA THR A 13 26.44 -31.12 7.97
C THR A 13 24.99 -30.67 7.95
N ILE A 14 24.11 -31.28 8.75
CA ILE A 14 22.70 -30.87 8.85
C ILE A 14 22.55 -29.51 9.57
N PHE A 15 23.41 -29.20 10.54
CA PHE A 15 23.34 -27.94 11.29
C PHE A 15 23.85 -26.72 10.50
N LEU A 16 24.62 -26.93 9.43
CA LEU A 16 25.10 -25.87 8.54
C LEU A 16 24.09 -25.48 7.44
N MET A 17 22.96 -26.20 7.33
CA MET A 17 21.87 -25.89 6.40
C MET A 17 20.66 -25.31 7.15
N SER A 18 20.87 -24.38 8.07
CA SER A 18 19.78 -23.50 8.49
C SER A 18 19.51 -22.51 7.35
N VAL A 19 18.71 -22.96 6.38
CA VAL A 19 18.10 -22.10 5.38
C VAL A 19 17.11 -21.20 6.12
N SER A 20 17.47 -19.95 6.33
CA SER A 20 16.49 -18.92 6.67
C SER A 20 15.60 -18.72 5.46
N ALA A 21 14.49 -19.46 5.40
CA ALA A 21 13.40 -19.16 4.50
C ALA A 21 12.71 -17.88 4.99
N SER A 22 13.31 -16.73 4.68
CA SER A 22 12.57 -15.46 4.70
C SER A 22 11.63 -15.51 3.51
N ALA A 23 10.41 -15.98 3.74
CA ALA A 23 9.31 -15.78 2.82
C ALA A 23 8.90 -14.30 2.87
N THR A 24 9.76 -13.41 2.39
CA THR A 24 9.30 -12.11 1.92
C THR A 24 8.63 -12.40 0.59
N GLY A 25 7.39 -12.89 0.63
CA GLY A 25 6.58 -13.08 -0.56
C GLY A 25 6.43 -11.72 -1.21
N THR A 26 7.30 -11.39 -2.16
CA THR A 26 7.12 -10.20 -2.98
C THR A 26 5.77 -10.39 -3.64
N ARG A 27 4.81 -9.52 -3.32
CA ARG A 27 3.42 -9.62 -3.77
C ARG A 27 3.34 -9.30 -5.26
N THR A 28 3.86 -10.22 -6.08
CA THR A 28 3.98 -10.09 -7.53
C THR A 28 2.63 -9.93 -8.22
N GLU A 29 1.55 -10.34 -7.56
CA GLU A 29 0.17 -10.23 -8.03
C GLU A 29 -0.27 -8.76 -8.23
N PHE A 30 0.24 -7.82 -7.42
CA PHE A 30 -0.15 -6.40 -7.52
C PHE A 30 0.75 -5.56 -8.44
N LYS A 31 1.64 -6.19 -9.23
CA LYS A 31 2.51 -5.46 -10.17
C LYS A 31 1.76 -4.95 -11.40
N ALA A 32 0.61 -5.55 -11.73
CA ALA A 32 -0.28 -5.07 -12.76
C ALA A 32 -1.39 -4.24 -12.10
N TYR A 33 -1.57 -3.02 -12.58
CA TYR A 33 -2.68 -2.17 -12.19
C TYR A 33 -3.13 -1.31 -13.37
N GLU A 34 -4.41 -0.94 -13.36
CA GLU A 34 -5.03 -0.04 -14.30
C GLU A 34 -5.56 1.19 -13.55
N ILE A 35 -5.33 2.38 -14.14
CA ILE A 35 -5.80 3.65 -13.60
C ILE A 35 -6.65 4.32 -14.66
N GLU A 36 -7.91 4.55 -14.32
CA GLU A 36 -8.88 5.21 -15.21
C GLU A 36 -9.31 6.54 -14.59
N GLU A 37 -9.23 7.62 -15.36
CA GLU A 37 -9.77 8.93 -14.94
C GLU A 37 -11.28 8.93 -15.14
N LEU A 38 -12.02 9.31 -14.09
CA LEU A 38 -13.46 9.44 -14.15
C LEU A 38 -13.84 10.91 -14.34
N ASP A 39 -14.77 11.17 -15.24
CA ASP A 39 -15.37 12.49 -15.38
C ASP A 39 -16.00 12.91 -14.04
N ASN A 40 -15.64 14.11 -13.55
CA ASN A 40 -16.05 14.66 -12.26
C ASN A 40 -17.59 14.79 -12.18
N LEU A 41 -18.28 13.71 -11.81
CA LEU A 41 -19.69 13.70 -11.45
C LEU A 41 -19.84 14.29 -10.05
N TYR A 42 -19.95 15.61 -9.99
CA TYR A 42 -20.64 16.39 -8.95
C TYR A 42 -20.49 15.92 -7.47
N MET A 43 -19.29 15.55 -7.01
CA MET A 43 -19.00 15.33 -5.59
C MET A 43 -18.54 16.63 -4.89
N GLY A 44 -19.46 17.60 -4.76
CA GLY A 44 -19.22 18.83 -3.97
C GLY A 44 -18.08 19.74 -4.45
N LYS A 45 -17.97 20.94 -3.86
CA LYS A 45 -17.11 22.04 -4.35
C LYS A 45 -15.59 21.82 -4.24
N GLU A 46 -15.12 20.67 -3.76
CA GLU A 46 -13.69 20.46 -3.41
C GLU A 46 -13.02 19.24 -4.06
N VAL A 47 -13.76 18.37 -4.74
CA VAL A 47 -13.18 17.25 -5.49
C VAL A 47 -12.72 17.76 -6.86
N ARG A 48 -11.41 17.65 -7.14
CA ARG A 48 -10.82 18.20 -8.38
C ARG A 48 -10.59 17.16 -9.46
N ALA A 49 -10.32 15.92 -9.07
CA ALA A 49 -10.11 14.81 -9.99
C ALA A 49 -10.38 13.50 -9.26
N LEU A 50 -10.85 12.53 -10.02
CA LEU A 50 -11.27 11.23 -9.54
C LEU A 50 -10.67 10.17 -10.44
N TRP A 51 -10.01 9.17 -9.85
CA TRP A 51 -9.52 8.01 -10.58
C TRP A 51 -10.00 6.72 -9.95
N THR A 52 -10.10 5.69 -10.77
CA THR A 52 -10.32 4.32 -10.34
C THR A 52 -9.01 3.57 -10.49
N LEU A 53 -8.58 2.87 -9.45
CA LEU A 53 -7.39 2.02 -9.43
C LEU A 53 -7.83 0.57 -9.23
N ARG A 54 -7.41 -0.29 -10.16
CA ARG A 54 -7.79 -1.71 -10.22
C ARG A 54 -6.54 -2.58 -10.34
N TYR A 55 -6.46 -3.65 -9.56
CA TYR A 55 -5.37 -4.64 -9.67
C TYR A 55 -5.82 -5.94 -10.37
N SER A 56 -7.11 -6.28 -10.31
CA SER A 56 -7.68 -7.44 -11.02
C SER A 56 -9.04 -7.10 -11.65
N LEU A 57 -9.42 -7.83 -12.71
CA LEU A 57 -10.71 -7.63 -13.41
C LEU A 57 -11.92 -8.05 -12.57
N ASN A 58 -11.72 -8.85 -11.53
CA ASN A 58 -12.81 -9.48 -10.78
C ASN A 58 -13.14 -8.77 -9.47
N GLU A 59 -12.34 -7.79 -9.05
CA GLU A 59 -12.51 -7.13 -7.75
C GLU A 59 -13.13 -5.73 -7.81
N GLU A 60 -13.59 -5.27 -6.64
CA GLU A 60 -14.04 -3.89 -6.46
C GLU A 60 -12.81 -2.95 -6.54
N PRO A 61 -12.77 -2.00 -7.49
CA PRO A 61 -11.64 -1.10 -7.59
C PRO A 61 -11.69 -0.06 -6.46
N VAL A 62 -10.53 0.53 -6.15
CA VAL A 62 -10.44 1.64 -5.20
C VAL A 62 -10.52 2.96 -5.94
N THR A 63 -11.07 3.98 -5.29
CA THR A 63 -11.23 5.31 -5.86
C THR A 63 -10.22 6.26 -5.28
N VAL A 64 -9.47 6.99 -6.10
CA VAL A 64 -8.51 8.01 -5.67
C VAL A 64 -9.10 9.39 -5.92
N VAL A 65 -9.28 10.16 -4.86
CA VAL A 65 -9.85 11.51 -4.89
C VAL A 65 -8.76 12.54 -4.64
N LYS A 66 -8.51 13.44 -5.61
CA LYS A 66 -7.59 14.55 -5.41
C LYS A 66 -8.25 15.72 -4.69
N ARG A 67 -7.60 16.17 -3.61
CA ARG A 67 -7.98 17.35 -2.83
C ARG A 67 -6.80 18.31 -2.71
N LYS A 68 -7.08 19.61 -2.82
CA LYS A 68 -6.08 20.66 -2.58
C LYS A 68 -6.13 21.09 -1.12
N THR A 69 -4.97 21.22 -0.49
CA THR A 69 -4.85 21.71 0.89
C THR A 69 -3.91 22.91 0.92
N LEU A 70 -3.77 23.52 2.11
CA LEU A 70 -2.78 24.59 2.33
C LEU A 70 -1.34 24.06 2.28
N GLU A 71 -1.14 22.79 2.66
CA GLU A 71 0.17 22.12 2.72
C GLU A 71 0.61 21.56 1.37
N GLY A 72 -0.33 21.39 0.43
CA GLY A 72 -0.06 20.82 -0.90
C GLY A 72 -1.27 20.14 -1.50
N THR A 73 -1.09 18.92 -1.99
CA THR A 73 -2.15 18.09 -2.57
C THR A 73 -2.27 16.82 -1.74
N GLU A 74 -3.50 16.43 -1.39
CA GLU A 74 -3.78 15.12 -0.79
C GLU A 74 -4.58 14.26 -1.77
N TYR A 75 -4.23 12.98 -1.84
CA TYR A 75 -4.89 11.95 -2.65
C TYR A 75 -5.50 10.96 -1.68
N VAL A 76 -6.82 10.98 -1.54
CA VAL A 76 -7.54 10.09 -0.63
C VAL A 76 -7.96 8.86 -1.41
N VAL A 77 -7.44 7.71 -1.01
CA VAL A 77 -7.85 6.41 -1.53
C VAL A 77 -9.05 5.94 -0.71
N HIS A 78 -10.18 5.75 -1.37
CA HIS A 78 -11.40 5.23 -0.81
C HIS A 78 -11.64 3.81 -1.32
N SER A 79 -11.90 2.90 -0.38
CA SER A 79 -12.51 1.62 -0.67
C SER A 79 -13.72 1.44 0.24
N LYS A 80 -14.45 0.34 0.05
CA LYS A 80 -15.55 -0.05 0.91
C LYS A 80 -15.14 -0.35 2.35
N PHE A 81 -13.88 -0.75 2.57
CA PHE A 81 -13.42 -1.33 3.83
C PHE A 81 -12.27 -0.56 4.48
N PHE A 82 -11.65 0.38 3.79
CA PHE A 82 -10.60 1.21 4.35
C PHE A 82 -10.45 2.51 3.57
N GLU A 83 -9.79 3.48 4.20
CA GLU A 83 -9.41 4.72 3.55
C GLU A 83 -8.01 5.12 4.00
N VAL A 84 -7.19 5.62 3.06
CA VAL A 84 -5.84 6.11 3.35
C VAL A 84 -5.57 7.37 2.53
N SER A 85 -4.83 8.33 3.10
CA SER A 85 -4.44 9.56 2.39
C SER A 85 -2.97 9.50 2.03
N TYR A 86 -2.63 9.99 0.84
CA TYR A 86 -1.25 10.28 0.44
C TYR A 86 -1.12 11.79 0.23
N ALA A 87 -0.13 12.40 0.87
CA ALA A 87 0.08 13.84 0.80
C ALA A 87 1.33 14.15 -0.02
N SER A 88 1.21 15.01 -1.03
CA SER A 88 2.34 15.64 -1.71
C SER A 88 2.52 17.06 -1.17
N THR A 89 3.51 17.24 -0.30
CA THR A 89 3.82 18.49 0.41
C THR A 89 5.26 18.93 0.13
N ALA A 90 5.73 19.96 0.83
CA ALA A 90 7.14 20.36 0.78
C ALA A 90 8.09 19.29 1.37
N ASP A 91 7.60 18.45 2.28
CA ASP A 91 8.39 17.39 2.94
C ASP A 91 8.48 16.10 2.10
N GLY A 92 7.80 16.07 0.95
CA GLY A 92 7.77 14.96 0.03
C GLY A 92 6.38 14.38 -0.19
N PHE A 93 6.36 13.13 -0.66
CA PHE A 93 5.16 12.35 -0.93
C PHE A 93 5.15 11.07 -0.09
N GLY A 94 4.06 10.82 0.61
CA GLY A 94 3.87 9.61 1.41
C GLY A 94 2.51 9.56 2.10
N THR A 95 2.33 8.56 2.94
CA THR A 95 1.05 8.25 3.61
C THR A 95 0.76 9.20 4.78
N LYS A 96 -0.54 9.35 5.05
CA LYS A 96 -1.10 10.12 6.17
C LYS A 96 -2.47 9.55 6.56
N GLU A 97 -2.89 9.74 7.81
CA GLU A 97 -4.28 9.47 8.20
C GLU A 97 -5.25 10.36 7.38
N VAL A 98 -6.37 9.78 6.96
CA VAL A 98 -7.45 10.52 6.32
C VAL A 98 -8.08 11.50 7.32
N ARG A 99 -8.32 12.73 6.87
CA ARG A 99 -9.02 13.73 7.67
C ARG A 99 -10.44 13.27 7.94
N ARG A 100 -10.93 13.48 9.16
CA ARG A 100 -12.29 13.06 9.55
C ARG A 100 -13.40 13.60 8.64
N ALA A 101 -13.23 14.81 8.10
CA ALA A 101 -14.21 15.42 7.20
C ALA A 101 -14.28 14.76 5.81
N TRP A 102 -13.33 13.90 5.47
CA TRP A 102 -13.24 13.20 4.18
C TRP A 102 -13.22 11.68 4.38
N SER A 103 -13.63 11.21 5.55
CA SER A 103 -13.61 9.79 5.88
C SER A 103 -15.03 9.31 6.04
N ASP A 104 -15.42 8.36 5.20
CA ASP A 104 -16.72 7.71 5.21
C ASP A 104 -16.65 6.32 5.88
N VAL A 105 -15.45 5.72 5.93
CA VAL A 105 -15.21 4.44 6.59
C VAL A 105 -14.88 4.64 8.07
N PRO A 106 -15.59 3.97 9.00
CA PRO A 106 -15.27 4.05 10.42
C PRO A 106 -13.81 3.70 10.71
N LYS A 107 -13.10 4.56 11.45
CA LYS A 107 -11.66 4.39 11.76
C LYS A 107 -11.28 3.01 12.29
N LYS A 108 -12.17 2.36 13.04
CA LYS A 108 -11.93 1.01 13.58
C LYS A 108 -11.82 -0.04 12.48
N ILE A 109 -12.59 0.09 11.40
CA ILE A 109 -12.55 -0.80 10.24
C ILE A 109 -11.27 -0.55 9.46
N THR A 110 -10.96 0.72 9.13
CA THR A 110 -9.72 1.09 8.45
C THR A 110 -8.48 0.55 9.17
N ARG A 111 -8.40 0.68 10.50
CA ARG A 111 -7.28 0.16 11.31
C ARG A 111 -7.18 -1.36 11.38
N ALA A 112 -8.28 -2.08 11.13
CA ALA A 112 -8.21 -3.54 11.04
C ALA A 112 -7.57 -3.98 9.71
N VAL A 113 -7.85 -3.23 8.63
CA VAL A 113 -7.38 -3.54 7.28
C VAL A 113 -5.98 -3.01 7.01
N ILE A 114 -5.69 -1.76 7.41
CA ILE A 114 -4.40 -1.10 7.21
C ILE A 114 -3.40 -1.58 8.26
N ASN A 115 -2.19 -1.89 7.81
CA ASN A 115 -1.04 -2.15 8.66
C ASN A 115 -0.46 -0.83 9.17
N ASP A 116 -0.62 -0.55 10.47
CA ASP A 116 -0.15 0.70 11.09
C ASP A 116 1.39 0.87 10.98
N GLU A 117 2.15 -0.23 10.95
CA GLU A 117 3.59 -0.14 10.78
C GLU A 117 3.98 0.25 9.35
N GLU A 118 3.32 -0.33 8.33
CA GLU A 118 3.50 0.08 6.94
C GLU A 118 3.04 1.51 6.70
N LEU A 119 1.94 1.92 7.34
CA LEU A 119 1.48 3.29 7.33
C LEU A 119 2.54 4.26 7.86
N ALA A 120 3.26 3.88 8.91
CA ALA A 120 4.37 4.67 9.44
C ALA A 120 5.61 4.62 8.53
N ARG A 121 5.97 3.44 8.02
CA ARG A 121 7.13 3.24 7.11
C ARG A 121 6.99 4.05 5.82
N GLN A 122 5.77 4.16 5.30
CA GLN A 122 5.47 4.83 4.04
C GLN A 122 5.13 6.32 4.19
N ARG A 123 5.32 6.90 5.38
CA ARG A 123 5.03 8.32 5.65
C ARG A 123 5.79 9.27 4.71
N ILE A 124 6.96 8.85 4.24
CA ILE A 124 7.71 9.50 3.16
C ILE A 124 8.20 8.41 2.20
N ILE A 125 7.51 8.24 1.07
CA ILE A 125 7.90 7.34 -0.02
C ILE A 125 8.98 8.00 -0.90
N THR A 126 8.84 9.30 -1.16
CA THR A 126 9.85 10.08 -1.86
C THR A 126 9.95 11.49 -1.28
N PRO A 127 11.15 12.06 -1.13
CA PRO A 127 11.31 13.41 -0.58
C PRO A 127 10.87 14.51 -1.56
N ASN A 128 10.62 14.15 -2.83
CA ASN A 128 10.27 15.12 -3.86
C ASN A 128 8.76 15.31 -3.94
N LYS A 129 8.35 16.53 -4.30
CA LYS A 129 6.98 16.77 -4.77
C LYS A 129 6.76 16.01 -6.08
N VAL A 130 5.57 15.44 -6.24
CA VAL A 130 5.23 14.58 -7.39
C VAL A 130 4.12 15.19 -8.23
N THR A 131 4.12 14.86 -9.52
CA THR A 131 2.99 15.10 -10.42
C THR A 131 1.85 14.13 -10.10
N ASP A 132 0.65 14.40 -10.61
CA ASP A 132 -0.51 13.53 -10.42
C ASP A 132 -0.25 12.11 -10.93
N GLU A 133 0.26 11.98 -12.15
CA GLU A 133 0.63 10.68 -12.74
C GLU A 133 1.62 9.91 -11.87
N LYS A 134 2.66 10.60 -11.36
CA LYS A 134 3.65 9.96 -10.49
C LYS A 134 3.06 9.60 -9.13
N ALA A 135 2.18 10.43 -8.58
CA ALA A 135 1.46 10.14 -7.35
C ALA A 135 0.61 8.88 -7.51
N LEU A 136 -0.16 8.78 -8.58
CA LEU A 136 -1.03 7.64 -8.89
C LEU A 136 -0.23 6.35 -9.04
N GLY A 137 0.89 6.37 -9.78
CA GLY A 137 1.77 5.21 -9.90
C GLY A 137 2.42 4.78 -8.57
N LEU A 138 2.79 5.75 -7.71
CA LEU A 138 3.30 5.44 -6.37
C LEU A 138 2.20 4.88 -5.46
N ILE A 139 0.99 5.45 -5.47
CA ILE A 139 -0.17 4.90 -4.74
C ILE A 139 -0.40 3.47 -5.18
N ALA A 140 -0.49 3.23 -6.49
CA ALA A 140 -0.73 1.90 -7.03
C ALA A 140 0.36 0.89 -6.64
N SER A 141 1.61 1.33 -6.58
CA SER A 141 2.73 0.43 -6.24
C SER A 141 2.83 0.12 -4.73
N TYR A 142 2.44 1.05 -3.86
CA TYR A 142 2.67 0.96 -2.42
C TYR A 142 1.40 0.65 -1.59
N LEU A 143 0.22 0.92 -2.15
CA LEU A 143 -1.06 0.61 -1.51
C LEU A 143 -1.21 -0.86 -1.13
N PRO A 144 -0.79 -1.85 -1.94
CA PRO A 144 -0.92 -3.25 -1.56
C PRO A 144 -0.21 -3.51 -0.24
N ASP A 145 1.05 -3.04 -0.11
CA ASP A 145 1.89 -3.22 1.06
C ASP A 145 1.28 -2.62 2.34
N LEU A 146 0.45 -1.59 2.24
CA LEU A 146 -0.30 -1.04 3.37
C LEU A 146 -1.38 -1.97 3.92
N ILE A 147 -1.85 -2.94 3.15
CA ILE A 147 -2.92 -3.84 3.57
C ILE A 147 -2.32 -5.01 4.35
N ASN A 148 -2.88 -5.28 5.53
CA ASN A 148 -2.56 -6.46 6.33
C ASN A 148 -2.79 -7.75 5.51
N ASP A 149 -1.92 -8.75 5.66
CA ASP A 149 -1.95 -9.98 4.85
C ASP A 149 -3.32 -10.68 4.82
N GLY A 150 -4.06 -10.66 5.93
CA GLY A 150 -5.41 -11.26 6.02
C GLY A 150 -6.48 -10.55 5.20
N TYR A 151 -6.18 -9.38 4.65
CA TYR A 151 -7.12 -8.52 3.91
C TYR A 151 -6.66 -8.19 2.50
N THR A 152 -5.60 -8.82 1.99
CA THR A 152 -5.07 -8.57 0.63
C THR A 152 -6.07 -8.90 -0.48
N HIS A 153 -6.98 -9.84 -0.25
CA HIS A 153 -8.10 -10.16 -1.13
C HIS A 153 -9.06 -8.98 -1.37
N LEU A 154 -9.00 -7.93 -0.54
CA LEU A 154 -9.76 -6.70 -0.80
C LEU A 154 -9.23 -5.90 -1.99
N LEU A 155 -8.08 -6.31 -2.54
CA LEU A 155 -7.47 -5.71 -3.73
C LEU A 155 -7.30 -6.69 -4.90
N ASN A 156 -7.42 -8.03 -4.72
CA ASN A 156 -7.08 -9.04 -5.74
C ASN A 156 -8.17 -10.07 -6.02
#